data_AF-A0A7X6GVT6-F1
#
_entry.id   AF-A0A7X6GVT6-F1
#
_cell.length_a   1.000
_cell.length_b   1.000
_cell.length_c   1.000
_cell.angle_alpha   90.00
_cell.angle_beta   90.00
_cell.angle_gamma   90.00
#
_symmetry.space_group_name_H-M   'P 1'
#
loop_
_entity.id
_entity.type
_entity.pdbx_description
1 polymer ?
#
loop_
_entity_poly.entity_id
_entity_poly.type
_entity_poly.pdbx_seq_one_letter_code
_entity_poly.pdbx_strand_id
1 'polypeptide(L)'
;MTGWTRHDLPCDITVHAGNFASQPAVFAQLLADCPTLDLGHVEVLRGDPLPRLRARFDAETADEIAAVARVWDTVVLILPAAYAGLECPVRATRILPFLGVWRGRVPRMVADRPAP
;
A
#
# COMPACT_ATOMS: atom_id res chain seq x y z
N MET A 1 -28.59 -1.05 -18.54
CA MET A 1 -27.71 -1.63 -17.51
C MET A 1 -26.29 -1.20 -17.82
N THR A 2 -25.70 -0.33 -17.02
CA THR A 2 -24.26 -0.04 -17.11
C THR A 2 -23.53 -1.22 -16.49
N GLY A 3 -22.89 -2.06 -17.30
CA GLY A 3 -21.98 -3.07 -16.81
C GLY A 3 -20.74 -2.42 -16.21
N TRP A 4 -20.12 -3.10 -15.26
CA TRP A 4 -18.85 -2.66 -14.66
C TRP A 4 -17.88 -3.82 -14.74
N THR A 5 -16.72 -3.58 -15.33
CA THR A 5 -15.64 -4.55 -15.43
C THR A 5 -14.54 -4.22 -14.44
N ARG A 6 -14.02 -5.23 -13.74
CA ARG A 6 -12.87 -5.09 -12.87
C ARG A 6 -11.59 -5.10 -13.72
N HIS A 7 -10.79 -4.05 -13.60
CA HIS A 7 -9.46 -3.97 -14.19
C HIS A 7 -8.41 -3.80 -13.09
N ASP A 8 -7.29 -4.48 -13.22
CA ASP A 8 -6.13 -4.22 -12.38
C ASP A 8 -5.25 -3.16 -13.06
N LEU A 9 -5.15 -1.99 -12.44
CA LEU A 9 -4.37 -0.89 -12.97
C LEU A 9 -2.97 -0.87 -12.33
N PRO A 10 -1.90 -0.69 -13.13
CA PRO A 10 -0.56 -0.54 -12.58
C PRO A 10 -0.45 0.77 -11.78
N CYS A 11 0.25 0.73 -10.66
CA CYS A 11 0.50 1.91 -9.85
C CYS A 11 1.77 1.75 -9.01
N ASP A 12 2.35 2.86 -8.58
CA ASP A 12 3.52 2.85 -7.70
C ASP A 12 3.07 2.84 -6.23
N ILE A 13 3.45 1.82 -5.46
CA ILE A 13 3.05 1.65 -4.07
C ILE A 13 4.27 1.93 -3.19
N THR A 14 4.13 2.89 -2.28
CA THR A 14 5.15 3.21 -1.28
C THR A 14 5.08 2.20 -0.15
N VAL A 15 6.21 1.58 0.20
CA VAL A 15 6.28 0.57 1.26
C VAL A 15 7.13 1.06 2.39
N HIS A 16 6.57 0.99 3.59
CA HIS A 16 7.26 1.18 4.86
C HIS A 16 7.17 -0.10 5.68
N ALA A 17 8.00 -0.21 6.70
CA ALA A 17 7.87 -1.27 7.68
C ALA A 17 8.26 -0.76 9.07
N GLY A 18 7.85 -1.46 10.11
CA GLY A 18 8.16 -1.10 11.49
C GLY A 18 7.63 -2.12 12.49
N ASN A 19 7.95 -1.91 13.76
CA ASN A 19 7.51 -2.76 14.86
C ASN A 19 6.41 -2.06 15.65
N PHE A 20 5.17 -2.46 15.41
CA PHE A 20 3.99 -1.85 16.03
C PHE A 20 3.20 -2.88 16.83
N ALA A 21 2.69 -2.45 17.99
CA ALA A 21 1.87 -3.29 18.86
C ALA A 21 0.52 -3.67 18.22
N SER A 22 -0.03 -2.80 17.37
CA SER A 22 -1.34 -2.96 16.75
C SER A 22 -1.47 -2.15 15.46
N GLN A 23 -2.44 -2.50 14.61
CA GLN A 23 -2.78 -1.69 13.43
C GLN A 23 -3.21 -0.25 13.81
N PRO A 24 -4.05 -0.02 14.84
CA PRO A 24 -4.33 1.34 15.31
C PRO A 24 -3.08 2.15 15.67
N ALA A 25 -2.04 1.52 16.23
CA ALA A 25 -0.78 2.22 16.53
C ALA A 25 -0.06 2.71 15.26
N VAL A 26 -0.11 1.93 14.17
CA VAL A 26 0.41 2.34 12.86
C VAL A 26 -0.35 3.55 12.34
N PHE A 27 -1.68 3.51 12.38
CA PHE A 27 -2.52 4.61 11.90
C PHE A 27 -2.33 5.88 12.72
N ALA A 28 -2.21 5.77 14.05
CA ALA A 28 -1.88 6.89 14.91
C ALA A 28 -0.53 7.51 14.54
N GLN A 29 0.49 6.69 14.26
CA GLN A 29 1.80 7.17 13.82
C GLN A 29 1.73 7.87 12.46
N LEU A 30 0.99 7.31 11.49
CA LEU A 30 0.83 7.90 10.16
C LEU A 30 0.13 9.25 10.22
N LEU A 31 -0.95 9.38 10.99
CA LEU A 31 -1.68 10.63 11.14
C LEU A 31 -0.90 11.68 11.94
N ALA A 32 -0.01 11.26 12.85
CA ALA A 32 0.86 12.18 13.56
C ALA A 32 1.89 12.85 12.62
N ASP A 33 2.40 12.11 11.62
CA ASP A 33 3.36 12.63 10.63
C ASP A 33 2.66 13.32 9.44
N CYS A 34 1.55 12.75 8.98
CA CYS A 34 0.79 13.22 7.83
C CYS A 34 -0.72 13.21 8.11
N PRO A 35 -1.27 14.26 8.74
CA PRO A 35 -2.70 14.33 9.13
C PRO A 35 -3.69 14.28 7.96
N THR A 36 -3.23 14.60 6.74
CA THR A 36 -4.06 14.63 5.52
C THR A 36 -4.07 13.29 4.79
N LEU A 37 -3.41 12.26 5.30
CA LEU A 37 -3.35 10.94 4.68
C LEU A 37 -4.70 10.23 4.80
N ASP A 38 -5.22 9.75 3.67
CA ASP A 38 -6.42 8.90 3.65
C ASP A 38 -6.04 7.45 4.00
N LEU A 39 -6.35 7.08 5.25
CA LEU A 39 -6.11 5.74 5.76
C LEU A 39 -6.95 4.65 5.08
N GLY A 40 -8.04 5.00 4.38
CA GLY A 40 -8.83 4.06 3.58
C GLY A 40 -8.05 3.44 2.42
N HIS A 41 -6.94 4.08 2.02
CA HIS A 41 -6.03 3.62 0.98
C HIS A 41 -4.65 3.22 1.55
N VAL A 42 -4.57 2.91 2.84
CA VAL A 42 -3.38 2.36 3.49
C VAL A 42 -3.64 0.92 3.92
N GLU A 43 -2.74 0.02 3.55
CA GLU A 43 -2.77 -1.35 4.05
C GLU A 43 -1.71 -1.58 5.12
N VAL A 44 -2.14 -2.15 6.23
CA VAL A 44 -1.24 -2.60 7.30
C VAL A 44 -1.28 -4.12 7.33
N LEU A 45 -0.11 -4.73 7.09
CA LEU A 45 0.08 -6.17 7.08
C LEU A 45 0.87 -6.56 8.33
N ARG A 46 0.30 -7.46 9.15
CA ARG A 46 0.94 -8.02 10.32
C ARG A 46 0.93 -9.54 10.23
N GLY A 47 1.96 -10.20 10.75
CA GLY A 47 2.17 -11.63 10.56
C GLY A 47 2.78 -11.93 9.20
N ASP A 48 2.33 -12.99 8.52
CA ASP A 48 2.82 -13.33 7.17
C ASP A 48 2.27 -12.33 6.12
N PRO A 49 3.13 -11.47 5.52
CA PRO A 49 2.66 -10.47 4.57
C PRO A 49 2.48 -11.03 3.16
N LEU A 50 3.06 -12.20 2.84
CA LEU A 50 3.16 -12.71 1.47
C LEU A 50 1.81 -12.87 0.74
N PRO A 51 0.76 -13.46 1.36
CA PRO A 51 -0.53 -13.61 0.67
C PRO A 51 -1.14 -12.27 0.23
N ARG A 52 -0.97 -11.23 1.06
CA ARG A 52 -1.50 -9.89 0.76
C ARG A 52 -0.59 -9.10 -0.18
N LEU A 53 0.73 -9.27 -0.08
CA LEU A 53 1.67 -8.71 -1.05
C LEU A 53 1.39 -9.27 -2.45
N ARG A 54 1.18 -10.58 -2.60
CA ARG A 54 0.87 -11.22 -3.89
C ARG A 54 -0.49 -10.79 -4.48
N ALA A 55 -1.37 -10.20 -3.69
CA ALA A 55 -2.61 -9.60 -4.19
C ALA A 55 -2.37 -8.22 -4.85
N ARG A 56 -1.23 -7.59 -4.57
CA ARG A 56 -0.85 -6.25 -5.05
C ARG A 56 0.33 -6.27 -6.02
N PHE A 57 1.25 -7.20 -5.85
CA PHE A 57 2.48 -7.30 -6.62
C PHE A 57 2.53 -8.64 -7.37
N ASP A 58 3.38 -8.75 -8.40
CA ASP A 58 3.77 -10.06 -8.91
C ASP A 58 4.56 -10.85 -7.85
N ALA A 59 4.80 -12.14 -8.11
CA ALA A 59 5.42 -13.04 -7.13
C ALA A 59 6.87 -12.63 -6.80
N GLU A 60 7.65 -12.23 -7.79
CA GLU A 60 9.06 -11.84 -7.61
C GLU A 60 9.16 -10.58 -6.74
N THR A 61 8.37 -9.55 -7.08
CA THR A 61 8.30 -8.31 -6.31
C THR A 61 7.77 -8.54 -4.90
N ALA A 62 6.76 -9.40 -4.73
CA ALA A 62 6.23 -9.72 -3.40
C ALA A 62 7.27 -10.42 -2.52
N ASP A 63 8.03 -11.36 -3.09
CA ASP A 63 9.08 -12.08 -2.38
C ASP A 63 10.26 -11.14 -2.03
N GLU A 64 10.61 -10.20 -2.91
CA GLU A 64 11.61 -9.15 -2.65
C GLU A 64 11.18 -8.26 -1.47
N ILE A 65 9.96 -7.73 -1.50
CA ILE A 65 9.43 -6.88 -0.42
C ILE A 65 9.41 -7.64 0.89
N ALA A 66 8.96 -8.90 0.89
CA ALA A 66 8.96 -9.75 2.07
C ALA A 66 10.37 -9.99 2.62
N ALA A 67 11.36 -10.20 1.75
CA ALA A 67 12.76 -10.37 2.14
C ALA A 67 13.35 -9.11 2.79
N VAL A 68 13.07 -7.93 2.24
CA VAL A 68 13.50 -6.64 2.81
C VAL A 68 12.79 -6.35 4.12
N ALA A 69 11.50 -6.68 4.20
CA ALA A 69 10.68 -6.44 5.40
C ALA A 69 10.87 -7.46 6.53
N ARG A 70 11.63 -8.55 6.31
CA ARG A 70 11.72 -9.72 7.23
C ARG A 70 12.09 -9.42 8.68
N VAL A 71 12.73 -8.27 8.94
CA VAL A 71 13.18 -7.85 10.28
C VAL A 71 12.12 -7.05 11.04
N TRP A 72 10.96 -6.83 10.43
CA TRP A 72 9.87 -6.03 10.96
C TRP A 72 8.61 -6.86 11.13
N ASP A 73 7.85 -6.60 12.20
CA ASP A 73 6.60 -7.30 12.48
C ASP A 73 5.40 -6.72 11.70
N THR A 74 5.59 -5.59 11.03
CA THR A 74 4.52 -4.87 10.32
C THR A 74 5.03 -4.25 9.03
N VAL A 75 4.31 -4.51 7.93
CA VAL A 75 4.52 -3.87 6.62
C VAL A 75 3.36 -2.92 6.37
N VAL A 76 3.66 -1.74 5.84
CA VAL A 76 2.68 -0.70 5.53
C VAL A 76 2.78 -0.37 4.05
N LEU A 77 1.68 -0.54 3.33
CA LEU A 77 1.55 -0.17 1.93
C LEU A 77 0.73 1.11 1.85
N ILE A 78 1.28 2.15 1.25
CA ILE A 78 0.58 3.41 0.99
C ILE A 78 0.29 3.44 -0.51
N LEU A 79 -0.99 3.32 -0.86
CA LEU A 79 -1.43 3.35 -2.24
C LEU A 79 -1.51 4.81 -2.74
N PRO A 80 -1.34 5.09 -4.04
CA PRO A 80 -1.41 6.46 -4.57
C PRO A 80 -2.71 7.22 -4.28
N ALA A 81 -3.81 6.51 -4.07
CA ALA A 81 -5.08 7.13 -3.70
C ALA A 81 -5.11 7.67 -2.26
N ALA A 82 -4.12 7.34 -1.42
CA ALA A 82 -4.05 7.77 -0.03
C ALA A 82 -3.66 9.25 0.14
N TYR A 83 -3.15 9.90 -0.89
CA TYR A 83 -2.69 11.28 -0.83
C TYR A 83 -2.93 12.01 -2.16
N ALA A 84 -2.98 13.34 -2.08
CA ALA A 84 -3.00 14.17 -3.28
C ALA A 84 -1.56 14.43 -3.77
N GLY A 85 -1.33 14.30 -5.07
CA GLY A 85 -0.03 14.58 -5.69
C GLY A 85 0.61 13.36 -6.34
N LEU A 86 1.85 13.54 -6.80
CA LEU A 86 2.64 12.50 -7.48
C LEU A 86 3.60 11.77 -6.53
N GLU A 87 3.89 12.35 -5.37
CA GLU A 87 4.86 11.85 -4.40
C GLU A 87 4.19 11.58 -3.07
N CYS A 88 4.55 10.46 -2.43
CA CYS A 88 4.04 10.11 -1.12
C CYS A 88 4.54 11.12 -0.06
N PRO A 89 3.65 11.78 0.69
CA PRO A 89 4.05 12.78 1.69
C PRO A 89 4.58 12.16 2.98
N VAL A 90 4.40 10.86 3.19
CA VAL A 90 4.82 10.16 4.41
C VAL A 90 6.33 10.05 4.45
N ARG A 91 6.95 10.59 5.50
CA ARG A 91 8.40 10.61 5.62
C ARG A 91 8.91 9.35 6.30
N ALA A 92 10.14 8.96 5.95
CA ALA A 92 10.85 7.92 6.68
C ALA A 92 11.12 8.40 8.11
N THR A 93 10.74 7.60 9.10
CA THR A 93 11.08 7.85 10.51
C THR A 93 11.84 6.67 11.08
N ARG A 94 12.41 6.82 12.29
CA ARG A 94 13.14 5.73 12.96
C ARG A 94 12.25 4.50 13.22
N ILE A 95 10.97 4.70 13.49
CA ILE A 95 10.01 3.64 13.84
C ILE A 95 9.14 3.20 12.65
N LEU A 96 9.14 3.99 11.57
CA LEU A 96 8.50 3.68 10.29
C LEU A 96 9.47 3.98 9.14
N PRO A 97 10.58 3.24 9.02
CA PRO A 97 11.49 3.39 7.91
C PRO A 97 10.80 3.16 6.57
N PHE A 98 11.20 3.96 5.59
CA PHE A 98 10.86 3.76 4.20
C PHE A 98 11.72 2.62 3.63
N LEU A 99 11.07 1.64 2.99
CA LEU A 99 11.76 0.52 2.36
C LEU A 99 11.98 0.77 0.87
N GLY A 100 11.06 1.46 0.20
CA GLY A 100 11.13 1.68 -1.24
C GLY A 100 9.76 1.93 -1.87
N VAL A 101 9.78 2.11 -3.20
CA VAL A 101 8.58 2.18 -4.04
C VAL A 101 8.64 1.05 -5.04
N TRP A 102 7.56 0.27 -5.12
CA TRP A 102 7.44 -0.83 -6.08
C TRP A 102 6.20 -0.66 -6.94
N ARG A 103 6.30 -1.13 -8.19
CA ARG A 103 5.18 -1.11 -9.11
C ARG A 103 4.25 -2.28 -8.81
N GLY A 104 3.07 -1.96 -8.27
CA GLY A 104 2.02 -2.90 -7.97
C GLY A 104 0.79 -2.70 -8.85
N ARG A 105 -0.33 -3.27 -8.38
CA ARG A 105 -1.63 -3.27 -9.04
C ARG A 105 -2.73 -2.94 -8.04
N VAL A 106 -3.69 -2.13 -8.49
CA VAL A 106 -4.89 -1.81 -7.71
C VAL A 106 -6.12 -2.18 -8.54
N PRO A 107 -7.05 -2.98 -7.98
CA PRO A 107 -8.29 -3.28 -8.67
C PRO A 107 -9.16 -2.03 -8.73
N ARG A 108 -9.63 -1.70 -9.93
CA ARG A 108 -10.56 -0.61 -10.19
C ARG A 108 -11.76 -1.14 -10.98
N MET A 109 -12.95 -0.76 -10.55
CA MET A 109 -14.16 -0.95 -11.33
C MET A 109 -14.21 0.15 -12.40
N VAL A 110 -14.25 -0.24 -13.66
CA VAL A 110 -14.39 0.67 -14.80
C VAL A 110 -15.76 0.43 -15.41
N ALA A 111 -16.51 1.51 -15.66
CA ALA A 111 -17.80 1.40 -16.33
C ALA A 111 -17.60 0.91 -17.76
N ASP A 112 -18.40 -0.06 -18.18
CA ASP A 112 -18.38 -0.53 -19.56
C ASP A 112 -18.74 0.64 -20.48
N ARG A 113 -17.83 0.97 -21.39
CA ARG A 113 -18.08 2.02 -22.37
C ARG A 113 -19.20 1.54 -23.29
N PRO A 114 -20.30 2.30 -23.47
CA PRO A 114 -21.24 1.96 -24.54
C PRO A 114 -20.49 2.01 -25.88
N ALA A 115 -20.66 0.97 -26.69
CA ALA A 115 -20.11 0.95 -28.04
C ALA A 115 -20.61 2.19 -28.82
N PRO A 116 -19.75 2.82 -29.65
CA PRO A 116 -20.15 3.95 -30.49
C PRO A 116 -21.24 3.55 -31.50
#